data_AF-A0A955V9G9-F1
#
_entry.id   AF-A0A955V9G9-F1
#
_cell.length_a   1.000
_cell.length_b   1.000
_cell.length_c   1.000
_cell.angle_alpha   90.00
_cell.angle_beta   90.00
_cell.angle_gamma   90.00
#
_symmetry.space_group_name_H-M   'P 1'
#
loop_
_entity.id
_entity.type
_entity.pdbx_description
1 polymer ?
#
loop_
_entity_poly.entity_id
_entity_poly.type
_entity_poly.pdbx_seq_one_letter_code
_entity_poly.pdbx_strand_id
1 'polypeptide(L)'
;MNDAAHRAGASRLWLAAGGALGLAVATFVLLSVARGPDEAARPDAAAAGGTRRVEVTVARAGTTLYERAPLDDLGPLADGDRMMVSVRDGAGAFLRLEARDEGRWASVFDGRVPDDGDVPLTLTVTRGSETALRAALCDEAPPPGPGVFVAPGESCQVATWVLDVR
;
A
#
# COMPACT_ATOMS: atom_id res chain seq x y z
N MET A 1 -2.16 37.68 -46.53
CA MET A 1 -2.71 38.04 -47.86
C MET A 1 -1.64 37.72 -48.89
N ASN A 2 -1.81 36.60 -49.61
CA ASN A 2 -1.37 36.40 -50.99
C ASN A 2 -2.02 35.10 -51.50
N ASP A 3 -2.69 35.27 -52.62
CA ASP A 3 -3.56 34.35 -53.35
C ASP A 3 -2.82 33.21 -54.07
N ALA A 4 -3.58 32.13 -54.30
CA ALA A 4 -3.67 31.32 -55.54
C ALA A 4 -2.39 30.68 -56.13
N ALA A 5 -2.38 29.55 -56.83
CA ALA A 5 -3.32 28.46 -57.10
C ALA A 5 -2.57 27.46 -58.02
N HIS A 6 -3.15 26.27 -58.17
CA HIS A 6 -2.96 25.32 -59.28
C HIS A 6 -1.64 24.52 -59.37
N ARG A 7 -1.76 23.19 -59.33
CA ARG A 7 -2.00 22.40 -60.54
C ARG A 7 -2.52 21.00 -60.22
N ALA A 8 -3.62 20.67 -60.88
CA ALA A 8 -4.16 19.34 -61.04
C ALA A 8 -3.26 18.49 -61.94
N GLY A 9 -3.19 17.19 -61.65
CA GLY A 9 -2.56 16.18 -62.50
C GLY A 9 -3.21 14.83 -62.24
N ALA A 10 -4.37 14.62 -62.87
CA ALA A 10 -5.10 13.36 -62.85
C ALA A 10 -4.43 12.33 -63.77
N SER A 11 -4.27 11.09 -63.32
CA SER A 11 -4.25 9.96 -64.24
C SER A 11 -4.50 8.61 -63.54
N ARG A 12 -5.69 8.09 -63.85
CA ARG A 12 -5.99 6.70 -64.23
C ARG A 12 -6.10 5.64 -63.15
N LEU A 13 -7.38 5.42 -62.81
CA LEU A 13 -7.97 4.15 -62.38
C LEU A 13 -7.44 2.95 -63.18
N TRP A 14 -7.16 1.87 -62.45
CA TRP A 14 -7.49 0.51 -62.87
C TRP A 14 -8.28 -0.15 -61.74
N LEU A 15 -9.52 -0.54 -62.05
CA LEU A 15 -10.38 -1.40 -61.26
C LEU A 15 -10.29 -2.82 -61.86
N ALA A 16 -9.90 -3.79 -61.04
CA ALA A 16 -10.33 -5.20 -61.11
C ALA A 16 -9.88 -5.86 -59.80
N ALA A 17 -10.74 -5.98 -58.80
CA ALA A 17 -11.72 -7.05 -58.62
C ALA A 17 -11.04 -8.40 -58.28
N GLY A 18 -11.09 -8.78 -57.01
CA GLY A 18 -10.71 -10.11 -56.57
C GLY A 18 -10.80 -10.28 -55.05
N GLY A 19 -11.91 -10.87 -54.58
CA GLY A 19 -11.93 -11.67 -53.35
C GLY A 19 -12.37 -10.97 -52.07
N ALA A 20 -13.67 -11.02 -51.80
CA ALA A 20 -14.23 -10.86 -50.46
C ALA A 20 -13.95 -12.12 -49.62
N LEU A 21 -13.36 -11.94 -48.43
CA LEU A 21 -13.32 -12.82 -47.24
C LEU A 21 -12.28 -12.17 -46.32
N GLY A 22 -12.52 -11.69 -45.11
CA GLY A 22 -13.62 -11.75 -44.17
C GLY A 22 -13.03 -11.30 -42.82
N LEU A 23 -13.90 -10.85 -41.93
CA LEU A 23 -13.70 -10.62 -40.49
C LEU A 23 -12.93 -9.38 -39.99
N ALA A 24 -13.70 -8.66 -39.15
CA ALA A 24 -13.30 -7.96 -37.94
C ALA A 24 -12.63 -6.59 -38.10
N VAL A 25 -13.50 -5.58 -38.25
CA VAL A 25 -13.25 -4.25 -37.72
C VAL A 25 -13.07 -4.37 -36.20
N ALA A 26 -11.85 -4.18 -35.72
CA ALA A 26 -11.58 -3.82 -34.34
C ALA A 26 -10.99 -2.41 -34.32
N THR A 27 -11.86 -1.40 -34.49
CA THR A 27 -11.55 -0.05 -34.03
C THR A 27 -11.37 -0.11 -32.53
N PHE A 28 -10.11 -0.12 -32.09
CA PHE A 28 -9.73 -0.01 -30.70
C PHE A 28 -9.94 1.46 -30.29
N VAL A 29 -11.18 1.81 -29.95
CA VAL A 29 -11.47 3.05 -29.25
C VAL A 29 -10.97 2.85 -27.82
N LEU A 30 -9.81 3.42 -27.49
CA LEU A 30 -9.36 3.60 -26.12
C LEU A 30 -10.30 4.60 -25.42
N LEU A 31 -11.45 4.10 -24.98
CA LEU A 31 -12.26 4.73 -23.95
C LEU A 31 -11.47 4.61 -22.64
N SER A 32 -10.65 5.62 -22.35
CA SER A 32 -10.02 5.84 -21.05
C SER A 32 -11.08 6.28 -20.03
N VAL A 33 -11.98 5.36 -19.68
CA VAL A 33 -12.96 5.56 -18.62
C VAL A 33 -12.49 4.83 -17.37
N ALA A 34 -12.16 5.65 -16.37
CA ALA A 34 -12.19 5.42 -14.93
C ALA A 34 -11.31 4.28 -14.33
N ARG A 35 -10.31 4.70 -13.55
CA ARG A 35 -10.22 4.28 -12.14
C ARG A 35 -10.13 5.54 -11.28
N GLY A 36 -11.18 5.77 -10.49
CA GLY A 36 -11.22 6.80 -9.46
C GLY A 36 -10.25 6.49 -8.32
N PRO A 37 -10.10 7.42 -7.37
CA PRO A 37 -9.18 7.27 -6.24
C PRO A 37 -9.70 6.22 -5.27
N ASP A 38 -8.78 5.54 -4.59
CA ASP A 38 -9.03 4.73 -3.40
C ASP A 38 -10.10 3.63 -3.57
N GLU A 39 -9.85 2.67 -4.45
CA GLU A 39 -10.34 1.33 -4.17
C GLU A 39 -9.50 0.81 -3.00
N ALA A 40 -10.04 0.91 -1.80
CA ALA A 40 -9.52 0.30 -0.59
C ALA A 40 -9.14 -1.14 -0.92
N ALA A 41 -7.86 -1.35 -1.21
CA ALA A 41 -7.29 -2.67 -1.36
C ALA A 41 -7.55 -3.34 -0.02
N ARG A 42 -8.53 -4.25 -0.02
CA ARG A 42 -8.67 -5.28 1.00
C ARG A 42 -7.24 -5.81 1.19
N PRO A 43 -6.64 -5.75 2.38
CA PRO A 43 -5.25 -6.13 2.53
C PRO A 43 -5.15 -7.57 2.04
N ASP A 44 -4.48 -7.74 0.90
CA ASP A 44 -3.90 -9.03 0.57
C ASP A 44 -3.03 -9.32 1.79
N ALA A 45 -3.42 -10.35 2.54
CA ALA A 45 -2.57 -10.99 3.53
C ALA A 45 -1.37 -11.57 2.77
N ALA A 46 -0.51 -10.69 2.26
CA ALA A 46 0.65 -11.01 1.47
C ALA A 46 1.67 -11.58 2.43
N ALA A 47 1.63 -12.90 2.56
CA ALA A 47 2.57 -13.77 3.25
C ALA A 47 2.71 -13.52 4.76
N ALA A 48 1.67 -13.91 5.52
CA ALA A 48 1.80 -14.39 6.90
C ALA A 48 2.56 -15.74 6.99
N GLY A 49 3.61 -15.92 6.18
CA GLY A 49 4.48 -17.10 6.16
C GLY A 49 5.74 -16.95 7.03
N GLY A 50 5.87 -15.80 7.68
CA GLY A 50 6.93 -15.51 8.64
C GLY A 50 6.63 -16.00 10.04
N THR A 51 7.66 -16.43 10.78
CA THR A 51 7.54 -16.72 12.21
C THR A 51 7.36 -15.46 13.05
N ARG A 52 7.81 -14.30 12.55
CA ARG A 52 7.79 -13.01 13.25
C ARG A 52 6.40 -12.39 13.19
N ARG A 53 5.94 -11.81 14.30
CA ARG A 53 4.60 -11.19 14.36
C ARG A 53 4.66 -9.83 15.03
N VAL A 54 4.00 -8.86 14.43
CA VAL A 54 3.77 -7.55 15.07
C VAL A 54 2.56 -7.69 16.00
N GLU A 55 2.75 -7.29 17.24
CA GLU A 55 1.76 -7.32 18.30
C GLU A 55 1.66 -5.96 18.94
N VAL A 56 0.52 -5.66 19.56
CA VAL A 56 0.32 -4.40 20.28
C VAL A 56 -0.26 -4.64 21.67
N THR A 57 0.16 -3.80 22.60
CA THR A 57 -0.50 -3.60 23.88
C THR A 57 -1.22 -2.26 23.83
N VAL A 58 -2.53 -2.27 24.07
CA VAL A 58 -3.37 -1.07 24.01
C VAL A 58 -3.86 -0.72 25.40
N ALA A 59 -3.72 0.54 25.79
CA ALA A 59 -4.21 1.05 27.07
C ALA A 59 -5.09 2.29 26.90
N ARG A 60 -6.19 2.34 27.64
CA ARG A 60 -7.11 3.48 27.75
C ARG A 60 -7.10 4.02 29.16
N ALA A 61 -6.76 5.29 29.33
CA ALA A 61 -6.71 5.96 30.63
C ALA A 61 -5.95 5.14 31.72
N GLY A 62 -4.86 4.47 31.32
CA GLY A 62 -4.03 3.64 32.20
C GLY A 62 -4.51 2.20 32.40
N THR A 63 -5.65 1.80 31.83
CA THR A 63 -6.14 0.41 31.86
C THR A 63 -5.77 -0.31 30.57
N THR A 64 -5.08 -1.44 30.67
CA THR A 64 -4.78 -2.31 29.53
C THR A 64 -6.06 -2.95 29.00
N LEU A 65 -6.35 -2.75 27.72
CA LEU A 65 -7.49 -3.34 27.01
C LEU A 65 -7.08 -4.61 26.25
N TYR A 66 -5.90 -4.56 25.63
CA TYR A 66 -5.29 -5.67 24.89
C TYR A 66 -3.83 -5.77 25.32
N GLU A 67 -3.34 -6.98 25.52
CA GLU A 67 -1.96 -7.25 25.90
C GLU A 67 -1.30 -8.15 24.84
N ARG A 68 -0.25 -7.63 24.18
CA ARG A 68 0.49 -8.33 23.11
C ARG A 68 -0.42 -9.05 22.10
N ALA A 69 -1.48 -8.38 21.68
CA ALA A 69 -2.44 -8.91 20.72
C ALA A 69 -1.98 -8.67 19.28
N PRO A 70 -2.21 -9.60 18.34
CA PRO A 70 -2.07 -9.32 16.91
C PRO A 70 -2.96 -8.15 16.50
N LEU A 71 -2.50 -7.33 15.53
CA LEU A 71 -3.30 -6.20 15.05
C LEU A 71 -4.63 -6.63 14.42
N ASP A 72 -4.67 -7.81 13.80
CA ASP A 72 -5.88 -8.38 13.18
C ASP A 72 -6.95 -8.77 14.21
N ASP A 73 -6.57 -8.95 15.47
CA ASP A 73 -7.46 -9.39 16.56
C ASP A 73 -8.03 -8.22 17.38
N LEU A 74 -7.69 -6.98 17.02
CA LEU A 74 -8.16 -5.81 17.74
C LEU A 74 -9.62 -5.53 17.44
N GLY A 75 -10.40 -5.32 18.50
CA GLY A 75 -11.71 -4.70 18.39
C GLY A 75 -11.63 -3.17 18.20
N PRO A 76 -12.77 -2.48 18.26
CA PRO A 76 -12.83 -1.03 18.07
C PRO A 76 -11.97 -0.28 19.11
N LEU A 77 -11.13 0.62 18.61
CA LEU A 77 -10.31 1.53 19.39
C LEU A 77 -11.02 2.89 19.53
N ALA A 78 -10.66 3.66 20.54
CA ALA A 78 -11.19 5.01 20.74
C ALA A 78 -10.08 6.06 20.66
N ASP A 79 -10.50 7.29 20.39
CA ASP A 79 -9.64 8.47 20.47
C ASP A 79 -8.91 8.53 21.83
N GLY A 80 -7.59 8.73 21.76
CA GLY A 80 -6.72 8.80 22.93
C GLY A 80 -6.22 7.46 23.48
N ASP A 81 -6.61 6.33 22.88
CA ASP A 81 -5.98 5.03 23.21
C ASP A 81 -4.49 5.07 22.90
N ARG A 82 -3.68 4.50 23.79
CA ARG A 82 -2.23 4.38 23.62
C ARG A 82 -1.87 2.96 23.21
N MET A 83 -1.20 2.82 22.09
CA MET A 83 -0.72 1.53 21.58
C MET A 83 0.80 1.47 21.69
N MET A 84 1.30 0.42 22.32
CA MET A 84 2.71 0.08 22.37
C MET A 84 2.95 -1.11 21.45
N VAL A 85 3.91 -0.98 20.54
CA VAL A 85 4.21 -2.02 19.54
C VAL A 85 5.26 -2.98 20.11
N SER A 86 5.09 -4.25 19.81
CA SER A 86 6.07 -5.30 20.11
C SER A 86 6.17 -6.25 18.93
N VAL A 87 7.29 -6.97 18.84
CA VAL A 87 7.53 -7.96 17.79
C VAL A 87 7.89 -9.27 18.44
N ARG A 88 7.03 -10.28 18.26
CA ARG A 88 7.31 -11.65 18.70
C ARG A 88 8.25 -12.34 17.71
N ASP A 89 9.22 -13.08 18.23
CA ASP A 89 10.21 -13.85 17.47
C ASP A 89 11.02 -13.01 16.46
N GLY A 90 11.11 -11.69 16.68
CA GLY A 90 11.75 -10.74 15.78
C GLY A 90 12.92 -9.96 16.37
N ALA A 91 13.44 -10.36 17.54
CA ALA A 91 14.60 -9.72 18.15
C ALA A 91 15.77 -9.59 17.15
N GLY A 92 16.38 -8.40 17.09
CA GLY A 92 17.49 -8.09 16.19
C GLY A 92 17.10 -7.84 14.72
N ALA A 93 15.87 -8.19 14.31
CA ALA A 93 15.36 -7.87 12.97
C ALA A 93 15.26 -6.35 12.78
N PHE A 94 15.29 -5.91 11.53
CA PHE A 94 15.02 -4.52 11.19
C PHE A 94 13.51 -4.31 11.03
N LEU A 95 12.95 -3.36 11.77
CA LEU A 95 11.55 -2.96 11.67
C LEU A 95 11.47 -1.55 11.08
N ARG A 96 10.71 -1.43 10.00
CA ARG A 96 10.15 -0.15 9.56
C ARG A 96 8.65 -0.16 9.78
N LEU A 97 8.16 0.77 10.59
CA LEU A 97 6.75 0.95 10.88
C LEU A 97 6.31 2.33 10.39
N GLU A 98 5.24 2.34 9.61
CA GLU A 98 4.61 3.57 9.16
C GLU A 98 3.15 3.58 9.59
N ALA A 99 2.69 4.76 10.01
CA ALA A 99 1.29 5.04 10.29
C ALA A 99 0.71 5.93 9.20
N ARG A 100 -0.54 5.68 8.83
CA ARG A 100 -1.29 6.56 7.94
C ARG A 100 -1.96 7.63 8.79
N ASP A 101 -1.69 8.88 8.45
CA ASP A 101 -2.33 10.05 9.04
C ASP A 101 -2.71 11.03 7.94
N GLU A 102 -3.95 11.53 7.98
CA GLU A 102 -4.52 12.41 6.95
C GLU A 102 -4.25 11.95 5.50
N GLY A 103 -4.36 10.63 5.26
CA GLY A 103 -4.15 10.02 3.95
C GLY A 103 -2.69 9.81 3.55
N ARG A 104 -1.72 10.27 4.35
CA ARG A 104 -0.28 10.15 4.09
C ARG A 104 0.36 9.10 5.01
N TRP A 105 1.30 8.34 4.47
CA TRP A 105 2.13 7.45 5.27
C TRP A 105 3.30 8.22 5.87
N ALA A 106 3.50 8.09 7.18
CA ALA A 106 4.62 8.67 7.90
C ALA A 106 5.37 7.58 8.67
N SER A 107 6.71 7.62 8.62
CA SER A 107 7.54 6.74 9.44
C SER A 107 7.42 7.11 10.91
N VAL A 108 7.04 6.13 11.72
CA VAL A 108 6.92 6.24 13.17
C VAL A 108 8.00 5.45 13.89
N PHE A 109 8.58 4.45 13.23
CA PHE A 109 9.76 3.74 13.69
C PHE A 109 10.58 3.20 12.51
N ASP A 110 11.90 3.32 12.59
CA ASP A 110 12.82 2.81 11.58
C ASP A 110 14.12 2.41 12.30
N GLY A 111 14.32 1.10 12.54
CA GLY A 111 15.44 0.64 13.35
C GLY A 111 15.40 -0.86 13.70
N ARG A 112 16.37 -1.32 14.49
CA ARG A 112 16.40 -2.71 14.97
C ARG A 112 15.41 -2.92 16.11
N VAL A 113 14.73 -4.06 16.08
CA VAL A 113 13.89 -4.56 17.17
C VAL A 113 14.80 -4.94 18.35
N PRO A 114 14.53 -4.43 19.57
CA PRO A 114 15.29 -4.80 20.76
C PRO A 114 15.20 -6.30 21.11
N ASP A 115 16.09 -6.76 21.99
CA ASP A 115 16.17 -8.19 22.36
C ASP A 115 14.93 -8.70 23.10
N ASP A 116 14.25 -7.82 23.84
CA ASP A 116 12.97 -8.13 24.50
C ASP A 116 11.76 -8.07 23.54
N GLY A 117 11.98 -7.62 22.30
CA GLY A 117 10.95 -7.47 21.28
C GLY A 117 10.06 -6.24 21.46
N ASP A 118 10.27 -5.43 22.50
CA ASP A 118 9.43 -4.27 22.78
C ASP A 118 9.96 -3.05 22.02
N VAL A 119 9.17 -2.53 21.08
CA VAL A 119 9.57 -1.40 20.26
C VAL A 119 9.38 -0.13 21.12
N PRO A 120 10.39 0.74 21.24
CA PRO A 120 10.34 1.93 22.10
C PRO A 120 9.51 3.06 21.45
N LEU A 121 8.26 2.76 21.11
CA LEU A 121 7.32 3.64 20.45
C LEU A 121 5.95 3.48 21.12
N THR A 122 5.32 4.62 21.41
CA THR A 122 3.90 4.68 21.77
C THR A 122 3.16 5.49 20.72
N LEU A 123 2.14 4.89 20.13
CA LEU A 123 1.23 5.53 19.20
C LEU A 123 -0.04 5.95 19.94
N THR A 124 -0.59 7.11 19.58
CA THR A 124 -1.90 7.57 20.07
C THR A 124 -2.92 7.40 18.96
N VAL A 125 -4.03 6.77 19.25
CA VAL A 125 -5.16 6.65 18.32
C VAL A 125 -5.88 8.00 18.23
N THR A 126 -6.08 8.51 17.02
CA THR A 126 -6.74 9.79 16.75
C THR A 126 -7.98 9.59 15.88
N ARG A 127 -9.14 10.07 16.33
CA ARG A 127 -10.39 10.01 15.55
C ARG A 127 -10.31 10.97 14.36
N GLY A 128 -10.75 10.51 13.19
CA GLY A 128 -10.86 11.33 11.96
C GLY A 128 -9.71 11.15 10.97
N SER A 129 -8.64 10.46 11.35
CA SER A 129 -7.61 9.93 10.45
C SER A 129 -7.98 8.50 10.07
N GLU A 130 -7.84 8.10 8.79
CA GLU A 130 -7.78 6.67 8.46
C GLU A 130 -6.57 6.08 9.20
N THR A 131 -6.82 5.43 10.34
CA THR A 131 -5.74 4.90 11.16
C THR A 131 -5.33 3.54 10.58
N ALA A 132 -4.41 3.58 9.63
CA ALA A 132 -3.79 2.38 9.09
C ALA A 132 -2.34 2.29 9.56
N LEU A 133 -1.86 1.07 9.76
CA LEU A 133 -0.47 0.78 10.08
C LEU A 133 0.09 -0.12 8.99
N ARG A 134 1.35 0.05 8.64
CA ARG A 134 2.08 -0.92 7.83
C ARG A 134 3.46 -1.15 8.41
N ALA A 135 3.88 -2.40 8.41
CA ALA A 135 5.17 -2.82 8.94
C ALA A 135 5.93 -3.62 7.89
N ALA A 136 7.24 -3.42 7.87
CA ALA A 136 8.19 -4.28 7.20
C ALA A 136 9.18 -4.82 8.24
N LEU A 137 9.22 -6.13 8.39
CA LEU A 137 10.15 -6.86 9.24
C LEU A 137 11.18 -7.57 8.36
N CYS A 138 12.40 -7.05 8.36
CA CYS A 138 13.48 -7.53 7.51
C CYS A 138 14.64 -8.11 8.32
N ASP A 139 15.42 -9.01 7.72
CA ASP A 139 16.64 -9.52 8.36
C ASP A 139 17.71 -8.41 8.53
N GLU A 140 17.81 -7.55 7.52
CA GLU A 140 18.72 -6.40 7.49
C GLU A 140 17.99 -5.12 7.09
N ALA A 141 18.63 -3.98 7.32
CA ALA A 141 18.10 -2.70 6.90
C ALA A 141 17.89 -2.68 5.36
N PRO A 142 16.68 -2.38 4.88
CA PRO A 142 16.43 -2.25 3.45
C PRO A 142 17.24 -1.05 2.90
N PRO A 143 17.70 -1.12 1.64
CA PRO A 143 18.45 -0.01 1.04
C PRO A 143 17.58 1.26 1.01
N PRO A 144 18.17 2.44 1.24
CA PRO A 144 17.42 3.69 1.17
C PRO A 144 16.87 3.89 -0.25
N GLY A 145 15.54 4.00 -0.35
CA GLY A 145 14.83 4.26 -1.59
C GLY A 145 13.94 5.50 -1.45
N PRO A 146 13.79 6.33 -2.49
CA PRO A 146 12.96 7.52 -2.40
C PRO A 146 11.48 7.14 -2.29
N GLY A 147 10.84 7.49 -1.17
CA GLY A 147 9.38 7.57 -1.02
C GLY A 147 8.59 6.26 -1.18
N VAL A 148 9.25 5.13 -1.37
CA VAL A 148 8.61 3.83 -1.57
C VAL A 148 8.81 3.00 -0.31
N PHE A 149 7.70 2.44 0.20
CA PHE A 149 7.75 1.49 1.30
C PHE A 149 8.38 0.17 0.86
N VAL A 150 8.94 -0.56 1.81
CA VAL A 150 9.63 -1.84 1.55
C VAL A 150 8.66 -2.80 0.86
N ALA A 151 9.10 -3.38 -0.26
CA ALA A 151 8.35 -4.40 -0.98
C ALA A 151 8.50 -5.77 -0.28
N PRO A 152 7.47 -6.64 -0.31
CA PRO A 152 7.60 -8.00 0.21
C PRO A 152 8.66 -8.78 -0.59
N GLY A 153 9.42 -9.63 0.09
CA GLY A 153 10.47 -10.44 -0.53
C GLY A 153 11.06 -11.45 0.46
N GLU A 154 12.03 -12.25 -0.01
CA GLU A 154 12.63 -13.32 0.80
C GLU A 154 13.25 -12.83 2.11
N SER A 155 13.73 -11.58 2.14
CA SER A 155 14.37 -10.96 3.30
C SER A 155 13.44 -10.06 4.12
N CYS A 156 12.19 -9.85 3.70
CA CYS A 156 11.27 -8.89 4.31
C CYS A 156 9.82 -9.38 4.32
N GLN A 157 9.25 -9.48 5.51
CA GLN A 157 7.82 -9.72 5.75
C GLN A 157 7.10 -8.38 5.84
N VAL A 158 6.04 -8.20 5.05
CA VAL A 158 5.31 -6.94 4.98
C VAL A 158 3.84 -7.18 5.28
N ALA A 159 3.27 -6.34 6.14
CA ALA A 159 1.85 -6.39 6.47
C ALA A 159 1.29 -4.98 6.60
N THR A 160 -0.01 -4.84 6.34
CA THR A 160 -0.76 -3.59 6.45
C THR A 160 -2.10 -3.87 7.09
N TRP A 161 -2.47 -3.06 8.08
CA TRP A 161 -3.68 -3.17 8.88
C TRP A 161 -4.44 -1.85 8.85
N VAL A 162 -5.77 -1.95 8.79
CA VAL A 162 -6.68 -0.81 8.97
C VAL A 162 -7.36 -0.99 10.32
N LEU A 163 -7.23 0.00 11.21
CA LEU A 163 -7.77 -0.06 12.56
C LEU A 163 -9.19 0.52 12.59
N ASP A 164 -10.13 -0.19 13.24
CA ASP A 164 -11.47 0.34 13.53
C ASP A 164 -11.37 1.34 14.69
N VAL A 165 -11.52 2.63 14.40
CA VAL A 165 -11.47 3.72 15.40
C VAL A 165 -12.82 4.42 15.48
N ARG A 166 -13.37 4.55 16.70
CA ARG A 166 -14.72 5.07 16.95
C ARG A 166 -14.77 6.27 17.86
#